data_AF-A0A970C701-F1
#
_entry.id   AF-A0A970C701-F1
#
_cell.length_a   1.000
_cell.length_b   1.000
_cell.length_c   1.000
_cell.angle_alpha   90.00
_cell.angle_beta   90.00
_cell.angle_gamma   90.00
#
_symmetry.space_group_name_H-M   'P 1'
#
loop_
_entity.id
_entity.type
_entity.pdbx_description
1 polymer ?
#
loop_
_entity_poly.entity_id
_entity_poly.type
_entity_poly.pdbx_seq_one_letter_code
_entity_poly.pdbx_strand_id
1 'polypeptide(L)'
;MQLLRLSVCAVLGGLFWLQTIGAPEGLEKELPKSIDLRPDLDRFCLAPRQQGSRPTCSVFTVVGAIEFAVAKRQGQTPRLSVEFLNWAANKICGSNDDGAFFSDLWKGFEAYGVCAEKEMPYSPALNPNLSPPLAALADARTRLSLGLRLHWIKEWDVTTGLTAGHHLAIKRTLADGWPVCAGLRWPKQERWVDGVLQMCSPNAVRDGHSVLLIGYRDDADQPGGGVFIFRNTAGTGQDGMMPYAYAQAYMNDAAWVDFEGRSARTFHSPAQPEPKSPNEYSPGSSAP
;
A
#
# COMPACT_ATOMS: atom_id res chain seq x y z
N MET A 1 17.42 -12.41 88.91
CA MET A 1 18.85 -12.63 89.19
C MET A 1 19.41 -13.54 88.11
N GLN A 2 20.52 -13.12 87.47
CA GLN A 2 21.52 -13.90 86.71
C GLN A 2 21.03 -14.90 85.64
N LEU A 3 21.18 -14.57 84.34
CA LEU A 3 22.36 -14.82 83.48
C LEU A 3 22.51 -16.28 83.06
N LEU A 4 22.37 -16.57 81.76
CA LEU A 4 23.37 -17.33 81.00
C LEU A 4 23.20 -17.12 79.48
N ARG A 5 24.32 -16.83 78.80
CA ARG A 5 24.50 -16.74 77.35
C ARG A 5 24.89 -18.12 76.77
N LEU A 6 24.47 -18.42 75.54
CA LEU A 6 25.13 -19.29 74.54
C LEU A 6 24.38 -19.08 73.20
N SER A 7 24.92 -18.33 72.24
CA SER A 7 25.87 -18.69 71.18
C SER A 7 25.29 -19.48 69.99
N VAL A 8 25.15 -18.73 68.88
CA VAL A 8 25.52 -19.03 67.48
C VAL A 8 24.83 -20.19 66.74
N CYS A 9 24.08 -19.82 65.68
CA CYS A 9 24.36 -20.27 64.29
C CYS A 9 23.55 -19.40 63.30
N ALA A 10 24.24 -18.47 62.64
CA ALA A 10 23.70 -17.69 61.53
C ALA A 10 23.91 -18.48 60.24
N VAL A 11 22.82 -18.82 59.54
CA VAL A 11 22.87 -19.35 58.17
C VAL A 11 22.62 -18.18 57.22
N LEU A 12 23.61 -17.95 56.36
CA LEU A 12 23.62 -16.97 55.28
C LEU A 12 22.56 -17.33 54.22
N GLY A 13 21.49 -16.56 54.14
CA GLY A 13 20.56 -16.55 53.01
C GLY A 13 20.85 -15.35 52.10
N GLY A 14 21.65 -15.55 51.06
CA GLY A 14 21.89 -14.54 50.03
C GLY A 14 20.65 -14.38 49.15
N LEU A 15 19.95 -13.24 49.30
CA LEU A 15 18.93 -12.79 48.36
C LEU A 15 19.59 -12.06 47.19
N PHE A 16 19.73 -12.77 46.07
CA PHE A 16 20.05 -12.17 44.78
C PHE A 16 18.88 -11.30 44.34
N TRP A 17 19.06 -9.98 44.37
CA TRP A 17 18.20 -9.05 43.66
C TRP A 17 18.52 -9.16 42.17
N LEU A 18 17.69 -9.86 41.40
CA LEU A 18 17.66 -9.68 39.95
C LEU A 18 17.10 -8.29 39.67
N GLN A 19 17.98 -7.32 39.39
CA GLN A 19 17.58 -6.12 38.68
C GLN A 19 17.24 -6.52 37.25
N THR A 20 15.95 -6.55 36.92
CA THR A 20 15.49 -6.53 35.53
C THR A 20 15.90 -5.19 34.93
N ILE A 21 16.96 -5.21 34.14
CA ILE A 21 17.30 -4.13 33.22
C ILE A 21 16.19 -4.14 32.16
N GLY A 22 15.20 -3.26 32.33
CA GLY A 22 14.23 -2.99 31.27
C GLY A 22 14.97 -2.44 30.07
N ALA A 23 14.85 -3.11 28.93
CA ALA A 23 15.25 -2.55 27.65
C ALA A 23 14.51 -1.20 27.45
N PRO A 24 15.13 -0.17 26.87
CA PRO A 24 14.42 1.06 26.57
C PRO A 24 13.34 0.73 25.53
N GLU A 25 12.07 0.78 25.95
CA GLU A 25 10.94 0.84 25.04
C GLU A 25 11.20 2.01 24.09
N GLY A 26 11.43 1.71 22.82
CA GLY A 26 11.62 2.71 21.80
C GLY A 26 10.40 3.62 21.80
N LEU A 27 10.63 4.93 21.99
CA LEU A 27 9.62 5.96 21.80
C LEU A 27 9.05 5.79 20.38
N GLU A 28 7.87 5.16 20.26
CA GLU A 28 7.14 5.18 19.00
C GLU A 28 6.93 6.65 18.62
N LYS A 29 7.52 7.07 17.50
CA LYS A 29 7.40 8.43 17.02
C LYS A 29 5.92 8.75 16.80
N GLU A 30 5.39 9.71 17.56
CA GLU A 30 4.00 10.13 17.43
C GLU A 30 3.74 10.64 16.00
N LEU A 31 2.65 10.17 15.39
CA LEU A 31 2.27 10.60 14.04
C LEU A 31 1.76 12.05 14.04
N PRO A 32 1.97 12.81 12.96
CA PRO A 32 1.33 14.10 12.77
C PRO A 32 -0.20 14.00 12.97
N LYS A 33 -0.83 15.03 13.53
CA LYS A 33 -2.30 15.04 13.70
C LYS A 33 -3.05 15.16 12.38
N SER A 34 -2.38 15.59 11.31
CA SER A 34 -2.97 15.72 9.99
C SER A 34 -1.94 15.55 8.90
N ILE A 35 -2.36 14.94 7.80
CA ILE A 35 -1.61 14.78 6.55
C ILE A 35 -2.53 15.13 5.38
N ASP A 36 -1.99 15.81 4.39
CA ASP A 36 -2.71 16.17 3.16
C ASP A 36 -1.76 16.05 1.95
N LEU A 37 -2.06 15.10 1.06
CA LEU A 37 -1.30 14.83 -0.17
C LEU A 37 -1.88 15.54 -1.39
N ARG A 38 -2.92 16.38 -1.25
CA ARG A 38 -3.43 17.19 -2.38
C ARG A 38 -2.36 18.09 -3.00
N PRO A 39 -1.48 18.77 -2.22
CA PRO A 39 -0.38 19.53 -2.81
C PRO A 39 0.59 18.67 -3.63
N ASP A 40 0.84 17.41 -3.24
CA ASP A 40 1.65 16.47 -4.02
C ASP A 40 0.96 16.08 -5.32
N LEU A 41 -0.35 15.81 -5.30
CA LEU A 41 -1.14 15.52 -6.50
C LEU A 41 -1.12 16.70 -7.47
N ASP A 42 -1.29 17.92 -6.98
CA ASP A 42 -1.24 19.14 -7.80
C ASP A 42 0.15 19.33 -8.42
N ARG A 43 1.22 19.15 -7.62
CA ARG A 43 2.61 19.20 -8.10
C ARG A 43 2.88 18.17 -9.20
N PHE A 44 2.29 16.97 -9.09
CA PHE A 44 2.41 15.92 -10.10
C PHE A 44 1.40 16.06 -11.25
N CYS A 45 0.58 17.11 -11.28
CA CYS A 45 -0.48 17.35 -12.26
C CYS A 45 -1.50 16.20 -12.33
N LEU A 46 -1.76 15.56 -11.19
CA LEU A 46 -2.72 14.46 -11.03
C LEU A 46 -4.09 14.99 -10.62
N ALA A 47 -4.71 15.76 -11.52
CA ALA A 47 -6.06 16.28 -11.34
C ALA A 47 -7.09 15.16 -11.16
N PRO A 48 -8.22 15.42 -10.47
CA PRO A 48 -9.29 14.45 -10.31
C PRO A 48 -9.81 13.88 -11.64
N ARG A 49 -10.28 12.63 -11.61
CA ARG A 49 -10.88 11.95 -12.77
C ARG A 49 -12.26 11.43 -12.41
N GLN A 50 -13.07 11.15 -13.43
CA GLN A 50 -14.41 10.59 -13.28
C GLN A 50 -14.49 9.25 -14.01
N GLN A 51 -15.04 8.24 -13.34
CA GLN A 51 -15.29 6.91 -13.92
C GLN A 51 -16.59 6.86 -14.73
N GLY A 52 -17.42 7.90 -14.66
CA GLY A 52 -18.75 7.88 -15.26
C GLY A 52 -19.63 6.77 -14.67
N SER A 53 -20.39 6.08 -15.54
CA SER A 53 -21.33 5.03 -15.14
C SER A 53 -20.71 3.64 -15.02
N ARG A 54 -19.42 3.48 -15.34
CA ARG A 54 -18.77 2.16 -15.35
C ARG A 54 -18.34 1.74 -13.93
N PRO A 55 -18.34 0.43 -13.60
CA PRO A 55 -17.91 -0.07 -12.29
C PRO A 55 -16.37 -0.07 -12.06
N THR A 56 -15.62 0.79 -12.75
CA THR A 56 -14.14 0.76 -12.75
C THR A 56 -13.47 1.54 -11.60
N CYS A 57 -14.17 1.84 -10.51
CA CYS A 57 -13.63 2.62 -9.38
C CYS A 57 -12.29 2.06 -8.85
N SER A 58 -12.18 0.73 -8.76
CA SER A 58 -10.96 0.06 -8.31
C SER A 58 -9.81 0.25 -9.28
N VAL A 59 -10.07 0.18 -10.59
CA VAL A 59 -9.08 0.42 -11.64
C VAL A 59 -8.52 1.83 -11.55
N PHE A 60 -9.39 2.84 -11.41
CA PHE A 60 -8.97 4.22 -11.21
C PHE A 60 -8.13 4.40 -9.94
N THR A 61 -8.52 3.73 -8.85
CA THR A 61 -7.83 3.80 -7.57
C THR A 61 -6.40 3.26 -7.68
N VAL A 62 -6.24 2.07 -8.28
CA VAL A 62 -4.91 1.46 -8.51
C VAL A 62 -4.08 2.26 -9.50
N VAL A 63 -4.68 2.75 -10.60
CA VAL A 63 -4.02 3.66 -11.54
C VAL A 63 -3.53 4.92 -10.83
N GLY A 64 -4.34 5.52 -9.95
CA GLY A 64 -3.96 6.71 -9.19
C GLY A 64 -2.77 6.47 -8.26
N ALA A 65 -2.72 5.32 -7.59
CA ALA A 65 -1.56 4.94 -6.76
C ALA A 65 -0.30 4.71 -7.61
N ILE A 66 -0.42 4.05 -8.77
CA ILE A 66 0.69 3.86 -9.72
C ILE A 66 1.16 5.20 -10.27
N GLU A 67 0.25 6.07 -10.73
CA GLU A 67 0.56 7.42 -11.20
C GLU A 67 1.36 8.19 -10.14
N PHE A 68 0.90 8.18 -8.89
CA PHE A 68 1.60 8.83 -7.78
C PHE A 68 3.01 8.25 -7.56
N ALA A 69 3.15 6.93 -7.56
CA ALA A 69 4.45 6.27 -7.38
C ALA A 69 5.43 6.56 -8.53
N VAL A 70 4.95 6.54 -9.78
CA VAL A 70 5.74 6.91 -10.95
C VAL A 70 6.19 8.37 -10.86
N ALA A 71 5.27 9.28 -10.53
CA ALA A 71 5.58 10.71 -10.39
C ALA A 71 6.59 10.96 -9.27
N LYS A 72 6.44 10.30 -8.12
CA LYS A 72 7.39 10.42 -7.01
C LYS A 72 8.77 9.85 -7.36
N ARG A 73 8.85 8.83 -8.22
CA ARG A 73 10.12 8.23 -8.68
C ARG A 73 10.83 9.09 -9.74
N GLN A 74 10.07 9.66 -10.67
CA GLN A 74 10.61 10.30 -11.88
C GLN A 74 10.51 11.83 -11.88
N GLY A 75 9.80 12.41 -10.91
CA GLY A 75 9.44 13.83 -10.86
C GLY A 75 8.19 14.19 -11.70
N GLN A 76 7.74 13.29 -12.59
CA GLN A 76 6.56 13.46 -13.43
C GLN A 76 5.94 12.10 -13.79
N THR A 77 4.68 12.10 -14.19
CA THR A 77 4.02 10.95 -14.82
C THR A 77 3.05 11.46 -15.88
N PRO A 78 2.91 10.79 -17.04
CA PRO A 78 1.70 10.99 -17.84
C PRO A 78 0.50 10.41 -17.10
N ARG A 79 -0.71 10.80 -17.52
CA ARG A 79 -1.90 10.05 -17.14
C ARG A 79 -1.79 8.63 -17.67
N LEU A 80 -2.07 7.64 -16.83
CA LEU A 80 -1.98 6.23 -17.17
C LEU A 80 -3.36 5.68 -17.52
N SER A 81 -3.36 4.70 -18.43
CA SER A 81 -4.57 4.15 -19.02
C SER A 81 -5.32 3.25 -18.03
N VAL A 82 -6.51 3.71 -17.66
CA VAL A 82 -7.48 2.89 -16.91
C VAL A 82 -7.97 1.74 -17.77
N GLU A 83 -8.24 1.98 -19.06
CA GLU A 83 -8.72 0.94 -19.98
C GLU A 83 -7.70 -0.20 -20.12
N PHE A 84 -6.42 0.13 -20.25
CA PHE A 84 -5.36 -0.85 -20.39
C PHE A 84 -5.20 -1.70 -19.13
N LEU A 85 -5.23 -1.10 -17.94
CA LEU A 85 -5.08 -1.87 -16.71
C LEU A 85 -6.28 -2.81 -16.48
N ASN A 86 -7.49 -2.35 -16.82
CA ASN A 86 -8.69 -3.18 -16.79
C ASN A 86 -8.55 -4.38 -17.76
N TRP A 87 -8.12 -4.12 -19.00
CA TRP A 87 -7.83 -5.16 -19.98
C TRP A 87 -6.75 -6.14 -19.48
N ALA A 88 -5.67 -5.64 -18.89
CA ALA A 88 -4.55 -6.47 -18.43
C ALA A 88 -4.97 -7.42 -17.31
N ALA A 89 -5.79 -6.95 -16.36
CA ALA A 89 -6.38 -7.78 -15.31
C ALA A 89 -7.27 -8.87 -15.90
N ASN A 90 -8.20 -8.50 -16.79
CA ASN A 90 -9.07 -9.44 -17.49
C ASN A 90 -8.28 -10.50 -18.27
N LYS A 91 -7.21 -10.08 -18.95
CA LYS A 91 -6.35 -10.99 -19.74
C LYS A 91 -5.63 -12.02 -18.87
N ILE A 92 -5.13 -11.63 -17.70
CA ILE A 92 -4.42 -12.53 -16.78
C ILE A 92 -5.40 -13.43 -16.02
N CYS A 93 -6.54 -12.89 -15.61
CA CYS A 93 -7.50 -13.64 -14.78
C CYS A 93 -8.54 -14.42 -15.60
N GLY A 94 -8.56 -14.28 -16.92
CA GLY A 94 -9.56 -14.91 -17.78
C GLY A 94 -10.97 -14.38 -17.56
N SER A 95 -11.09 -13.10 -17.17
CA SER A 95 -12.37 -12.41 -16.95
C SER A 95 -12.70 -11.47 -18.11
N ASN A 96 -13.96 -11.04 -18.18
CA ASN A 96 -14.46 -9.98 -19.06
C ASN A 96 -15.25 -8.93 -18.24
N ASP A 97 -14.96 -8.81 -16.95
CA ASP A 97 -15.67 -7.90 -16.05
C ASP A 97 -15.19 -6.44 -16.24
N ASP A 98 -16.06 -5.48 -15.93
CA ASP A 98 -15.74 -4.06 -16.03
C ASP A 98 -15.32 -3.49 -14.67
N GLY A 99 -14.05 -3.70 -14.33
CA GLY A 99 -13.50 -3.53 -12.99
C GLY A 99 -12.96 -4.85 -12.45
N ALA A 100 -12.08 -4.78 -11.46
CA ALA A 100 -11.47 -5.96 -10.85
C ALA A 100 -11.01 -5.67 -9.42
N PHE A 101 -10.69 -6.72 -8.66
CA PHE A 101 -10.05 -6.57 -7.34
C PHE A 101 -8.64 -5.97 -7.48
N PHE A 102 -8.14 -5.31 -6.43
CA PHE A 102 -6.78 -4.75 -6.43
C PHE A 102 -5.71 -5.82 -6.71
N SER A 103 -5.91 -7.05 -6.23
CA SER A 103 -5.02 -8.18 -6.49
C SER A 103 -4.93 -8.54 -7.97
N ASP A 104 -6.06 -8.57 -8.68
CA ASP A 104 -6.11 -8.89 -10.10
C ASP A 104 -5.59 -7.75 -10.98
N LEU A 105 -5.89 -6.51 -10.59
CA LEU A 105 -5.30 -5.31 -11.20
C LEU A 105 -3.78 -5.32 -11.08
N TRP A 106 -3.26 -5.68 -9.90
CA TRP A 106 -1.82 -5.75 -9.69
C TRP A 106 -1.17 -6.89 -10.49
N LYS A 107 -1.79 -8.08 -10.57
CA LYS A 107 -1.31 -9.16 -11.47
C LYS A 107 -1.26 -8.70 -12.92
N GLY A 108 -2.28 -7.96 -13.38
CA GLY A 108 -2.31 -7.34 -14.71
C GLY A 108 -1.13 -6.37 -14.91
N PHE A 109 -0.90 -5.50 -13.93
CA PHE A 109 0.25 -4.59 -13.94
C PHE A 109 1.59 -5.35 -13.96
N GLU A 110 1.80 -6.38 -13.15
CA GLU A 110 3.06 -7.15 -13.10
C GLU A 110 3.35 -7.85 -14.44
N ALA A 111 2.32 -8.33 -15.13
CA ALA A 111 2.49 -9.03 -16.40
C ALA A 111 2.71 -8.09 -17.60
N TYR A 112 2.03 -6.94 -17.63
CA TYR A 112 1.97 -6.08 -18.82
C TYR A 112 2.47 -4.64 -18.60
N GLY A 113 2.57 -4.20 -17.35
CA GLY A 113 2.72 -2.78 -16.99
C GLY A 113 1.42 -2.01 -17.19
N VAL A 114 1.54 -0.70 -17.41
CA VAL A 114 0.40 0.16 -17.80
C VAL A 114 0.89 1.29 -18.70
N CYS A 115 0.21 1.51 -19.81
CA CYS A 115 0.57 2.56 -20.78
C CYS A 115 0.01 3.93 -20.37
N ALA A 116 0.43 4.96 -21.06
CA ALA A 116 -0.20 6.27 -21.02
C ALA A 116 -1.63 6.21 -21.57
N GLU A 117 -2.53 6.99 -20.97
CA GLU A 117 -3.94 7.10 -21.35
C GLU A 117 -4.13 7.38 -22.85
N LYS A 118 -3.26 8.19 -23.45
CA LYS A 118 -3.31 8.50 -24.89
C LYS A 118 -3.14 7.27 -25.82
N GLU A 119 -2.48 6.22 -25.35
CA GLU A 119 -2.22 5.01 -26.15
C GLU A 119 -3.42 4.05 -26.11
N MET A 120 -4.24 4.14 -25.05
CA MET A 120 -5.49 3.40 -24.92
C MET A 120 -6.48 4.20 -24.06
N PRO A 121 -7.25 5.12 -24.67
CA PRO A 121 -8.13 6.01 -23.93
C PRO A 121 -9.27 5.27 -23.23
N TYR A 122 -9.72 5.82 -22.10
CA TYR A 122 -10.86 5.32 -21.37
C TYR A 122 -12.15 5.42 -22.20
N SER A 123 -12.81 4.29 -22.38
CA SER A 123 -14.05 4.18 -23.15
C SER A 123 -15.28 4.43 -22.26
N PRO A 124 -16.39 4.97 -22.80
CA PRO A 124 -17.66 5.06 -22.06
C PRO A 124 -18.28 3.69 -21.73
N ALA A 125 -17.86 2.61 -22.39
CA ALA A 125 -18.28 1.24 -22.10
C ALA A 125 -17.14 0.23 -22.35
N LEU A 126 -17.14 -0.88 -21.60
CA LEU A 126 -16.21 -1.98 -21.83
C LEU A 126 -16.43 -2.61 -23.21
N ASN A 127 -15.34 -2.83 -23.94
CA ASN A 127 -15.32 -3.70 -25.10
C ASN A 127 -14.41 -4.91 -24.80
N PRO A 128 -14.95 -6.09 -24.48
CA PRO A 128 -14.15 -7.25 -24.09
C PRO A 128 -13.28 -7.80 -25.24
N ASN A 129 -13.60 -7.45 -26.48
CA ASN A 129 -12.83 -7.85 -27.66
C ASN A 129 -11.72 -6.84 -28.02
N LEU A 130 -11.63 -5.72 -27.30
CA LEU A 130 -10.61 -4.72 -27.56
C LEU A 130 -9.23 -5.28 -27.22
N SER A 131 -8.34 -5.27 -28.21
CA SER A 131 -6.94 -5.60 -28.02
C SER A 131 -6.12 -4.29 -27.98
N PRO A 132 -5.19 -4.14 -27.02
CA PRO A 132 -4.33 -2.97 -26.98
C PRO A 132 -3.50 -2.85 -28.27
N PRO A 133 -3.32 -1.64 -28.79
CA PRO A 133 -2.37 -1.39 -29.87
C PRO A 133 -0.95 -1.82 -29.47
N LEU A 134 -0.12 -2.19 -30.45
CA LEU A 134 1.30 -2.55 -30.20
C LEU A 134 2.06 -1.42 -29.48
N ALA A 135 1.75 -0.16 -29.79
CA ALA A 135 2.32 1.01 -29.12
C ALA A 135 1.95 1.05 -27.63
N ALA A 136 0.70 0.74 -27.26
CA ALA A 136 0.27 0.66 -25.87
C ALA A 136 1.01 -0.45 -25.12
N LEU A 137 1.16 -1.64 -25.71
CA LEU A 137 1.92 -2.73 -25.10
C LEU A 137 3.40 -2.37 -24.89
N ALA A 138 4.02 -1.70 -25.87
CA ALA A 138 5.40 -1.26 -25.77
C ALA A 138 5.58 -0.19 -24.68
N ASP A 139 4.71 0.83 -24.65
CA ASP A 139 4.73 1.89 -23.65
C ASP A 139 4.47 1.34 -22.24
N ALA A 140 3.53 0.39 -22.09
CA ALA A 140 3.21 -0.23 -20.81
C ALA A 140 4.41 -0.93 -20.16
N ARG A 141 5.19 -1.69 -20.96
CA ARG A 141 6.38 -2.40 -20.47
C ARG A 141 7.43 -1.50 -19.85
N THR A 142 7.51 -0.24 -20.25
CA THR A 142 8.48 0.70 -19.66
C THR A 142 8.23 0.93 -18.16
N ARG A 143 6.97 0.76 -17.68
CA ARG A 143 6.61 0.94 -16.26
C ARG A 143 7.07 -0.22 -15.39
N LEU A 144 7.25 -1.41 -15.95
CA LEU A 144 7.80 -2.57 -15.23
C LEU A 144 9.24 -2.31 -14.76
N SER A 145 10.02 -1.57 -15.54
CA SER A 145 11.41 -1.19 -15.18
C SER A 145 11.51 -0.24 -13.98
N LEU A 146 10.38 0.28 -13.51
CA LEU A 146 10.31 1.20 -12.37
C LEU A 146 10.27 0.49 -11.03
N GLY A 147 10.30 -0.84 -10.98
CA GLY A 147 10.39 -1.60 -9.73
C GLY A 147 9.32 -1.17 -8.71
N LEU A 148 8.11 -0.89 -9.20
CA LEU A 148 6.98 -0.56 -8.34
C LEU A 148 6.54 -1.81 -7.58
N ARG A 149 6.09 -1.65 -6.33
CA ARG A 149 5.66 -2.77 -5.49
C ARG A 149 4.34 -2.44 -4.81
N LEU A 150 3.42 -3.39 -4.83
CA LEU A 150 2.19 -3.31 -4.04
C LEU A 150 2.44 -3.87 -2.64
N HIS A 151 1.95 -3.16 -1.64
CA HIS A 151 2.00 -3.56 -0.25
C HIS A 151 0.58 -3.64 0.29
N TRP A 152 0.20 -4.79 0.85
CA TRP A 152 -1.08 -4.96 1.51
C TRP A 152 -1.04 -4.46 2.94
N ILE A 153 -2.03 -3.66 3.31
CA ILE A 153 -2.34 -3.34 4.71
C ILE A 153 -3.47 -4.25 5.19
N LYS A 154 -4.47 -4.49 4.34
CA LYS A 154 -5.57 -5.43 4.55
C LYS A 154 -5.90 -6.09 3.22
N GLU A 155 -5.82 -7.42 3.16
CA GLU A 155 -6.33 -8.17 2.01
C GLU A 155 -7.87 -8.21 2.01
N TRP A 156 -8.44 -8.43 0.82
CA TRP A 156 -9.89 -8.38 0.62
C TRP A 156 -10.62 -9.41 1.46
N ASP A 157 -11.53 -8.89 2.28
CA ASP A 157 -12.54 -9.65 3.00
C ASP A 157 -13.70 -8.72 3.33
N VAL A 158 -14.82 -8.91 2.64
CA VAL A 158 -16.05 -8.11 2.78
C VAL A 158 -16.74 -8.28 4.14
N THR A 159 -16.42 -9.35 4.87
CA THR A 159 -17.06 -9.68 6.16
C THR A 159 -16.39 -8.95 7.32
N THR A 160 -15.18 -8.43 7.12
CA THR A 160 -14.39 -7.73 8.14
C THR A 160 -14.16 -6.26 7.80
N GLY A 161 -13.97 -5.46 8.86
CA GLY A 161 -13.51 -4.08 8.76
C GLY A 161 -12.02 -3.94 9.05
N LEU A 162 -11.58 -2.75 9.45
CA LEU A 162 -10.19 -2.52 9.87
C LEU A 162 -9.96 -2.94 11.32
N THR A 163 -8.82 -3.56 11.59
CA THR A 163 -8.28 -3.66 12.94
C THR A 163 -7.63 -2.33 13.34
N ALA A 164 -7.33 -2.14 14.63
CA ALA A 164 -6.53 -1.00 15.09
C ALA A 164 -5.15 -0.95 14.42
N GLY A 165 -4.55 -2.12 14.17
CA GLY A 165 -3.28 -2.24 13.44
C GLY A 165 -3.38 -1.77 11.99
N HIS A 166 -4.44 -2.17 11.27
CA HIS A 166 -4.68 -1.68 9.90
C HIS A 166 -4.88 -0.16 9.88
N HIS A 167 -5.68 0.38 10.81
CA HIS A 167 -5.90 1.81 10.91
C HIS A 167 -4.59 2.60 11.13
N LEU A 168 -3.75 2.13 12.06
CA LEU A 168 -2.45 2.74 12.32
C LEU A 168 -1.51 2.63 11.11
N ALA A 169 -1.49 1.48 10.43
CA ALA A 169 -0.70 1.27 9.22
C ALA A 169 -1.11 2.23 8.09
N ILE A 170 -2.40 2.44 7.86
CA ILE A 170 -2.89 3.44 6.89
C ILE A 170 -2.37 4.85 7.24
N LYS A 171 -2.48 5.26 8.51
CA LYS A 171 -1.97 6.58 8.95
C LYS A 171 -0.46 6.70 8.78
N ARG A 172 0.32 5.64 9.09
CA ARG A 172 1.78 5.60 8.88
C ARG A 172 2.12 5.76 7.40
N THR A 173 1.50 4.99 6.52
CA THR A 173 1.70 5.07 5.06
C THR A 173 1.40 6.46 4.50
N LEU A 174 0.29 7.07 4.92
CA LEU A 174 -0.06 8.44 4.54
C LEU A 174 0.98 9.44 5.06
N ALA A 175 1.42 9.31 6.31
CA ALA A 175 2.45 10.17 6.91
C ALA A 175 3.82 10.04 6.23
N ASP A 176 4.14 8.88 5.68
CA ASP A 176 5.33 8.64 4.85
C ASP A 176 5.18 9.21 3.42
N GLY A 177 4.04 9.84 3.12
CA GLY A 177 3.77 10.54 1.88
C GLY A 177 3.35 9.60 0.75
N TRP A 178 2.64 8.51 1.07
CA TRP A 178 2.11 7.56 0.10
C TRP A 178 0.59 7.47 0.20
N PRO A 179 -0.16 7.57 -0.92
CA PRO A 179 -1.60 7.35 -0.90
C PRO A 179 -1.93 5.86 -0.70
N VAL A 180 -3.13 5.58 -0.22
CA VAL A 180 -3.60 4.21 0.05
C VAL A 180 -4.85 3.93 -0.78
N CYS A 181 -4.82 2.89 -1.60
CA CYS A 181 -6.00 2.31 -2.23
C CYS A 181 -6.90 1.73 -1.14
N ALA A 182 -8.18 2.09 -1.13
CA ALA A 182 -9.15 1.55 -0.20
C ALA A 182 -10.39 1.05 -0.94
N GLY A 183 -10.75 -0.22 -0.77
CA GLY A 183 -12.05 -0.76 -1.12
C GLY A 183 -12.97 -0.75 0.09
N LEU A 184 -14.23 -0.41 -0.14
CA LEU A 184 -15.22 -0.26 0.91
C LEU A 184 -16.57 -0.81 0.48
N ARG A 185 -17.33 -1.27 1.48
CA ARG A 185 -18.78 -1.21 1.39
C ARG A 185 -19.20 0.25 1.49
N TRP A 186 -20.05 0.71 0.59
CA TRP A 186 -20.41 2.12 0.41
C TRP A 186 -21.89 2.36 0.70
N PRO A 187 -22.34 3.54 1.15
CA PRO A 187 -23.75 3.76 1.42
C PRO A 187 -24.58 3.64 0.14
N LYS A 188 -25.76 3.03 0.24
CA LYS A 188 -26.76 3.02 -0.84
C LYS A 188 -27.28 4.43 -1.11
N GLN A 189 -27.30 5.27 -0.09
CA GLN A 189 -27.64 6.68 -0.14
C GLN A 189 -26.59 7.48 0.62
N GLU A 190 -25.80 8.25 -0.10
CA GLU A 190 -24.77 9.09 0.50
C GLU A 190 -25.43 10.29 1.22
N ARG A 191 -24.91 10.62 2.39
CA ARG A 191 -25.27 11.84 3.12
C ARG A 191 -23.98 12.51 3.53
N TRP A 192 -23.90 13.81 3.30
CA TRP A 192 -22.71 14.62 3.53
C TRP A 192 -23.06 15.77 4.45
N VAL A 193 -22.19 16.04 5.42
CA VAL A 193 -22.22 17.27 6.24
C VAL A 193 -20.83 17.85 6.18
N ASP A 194 -20.70 19.09 5.69
CA ASP A 194 -19.42 19.80 5.55
C ASP A 194 -18.32 18.99 4.84
N GLY A 195 -18.71 18.23 3.81
CA GLY A 195 -17.80 17.38 3.02
C GLY A 195 -17.42 16.05 3.68
N VAL A 196 -17.98 15.72 4.84
CA VAL A 196 -17.75 14.46 5.56
C VAL A 196 -18.93 13.50 5.36
N LEU A 197 -18.61 12.27 4.91
CA LEU A 197 -19.57 11.19 4.75
C LEU A 197 -20.18 10.81 6.11
N GLN A 198 -21.50 10.76 6.17
CA GLN A 198 -22.20 10.39 7.39
C GLN A 198 -22.25 8.86 7.56
N MET A 199 -22.21 8.42 8.82
CA MET A 199 -22.37 7.01 9.17
C MET A 199 -23.74 6.48 8.71
N CYS A 200 -23.80 5.19 8.39
CA CYS A 200 -25.05 4.46 8.16
C CYS A 200 -24.94 3.04 8.72
N SER A 201 -26.08 2.35 8.82
CA SER A 201 -26.15 0.98 9.32
C SER A 201 -25.61 -0.04 8.31
N PRO A 202 -25.16 -1.23 8.75
CA PRO A 202 -24.63 -2.26 7.84
C PRO A 202 -25.61 -2.75 6.76
N ASN A 203 -26.92 -2.66 6.97
CA ASN A 203 -27.92 -3.01 5.94
C ASN A 203 -28.15 -1.88 4.90
N ALA A 204 -27.65 -0.68 5.17
CA ALA A 204 -27.76 0.50 4.32
C ALA A 204 -26.52 0.71 3.43
N VAL A 205 -25.53 -0.18 3.50
CA VAL A 205 -24.40 -0.21 2.56
C VAL A 205 -24.61 -1.24 1.45
N ARG A 206 -23.95 -1.01 0.32
CA ARG A 206 -23.74 -1.95 -0.79
C ARG A 206 -22.25 -2.29 -0.83
N ASP A 207 -21.91 -3.48 -1.30
CA ASP A 207 -20.50 -3.76 -1.58
C ASP A 207 -20.06 -3.05 -2.87
N GLY A 208 -18.77 -2.72 -2.94
CA GLY A 208 -18.15 -2.19 -4.14
C GLY A 208 -18.15 -0.66 -4.24
N HIS A 209 -17.18 -0.02 -3.60
CA HIS A 209 -16.62 1.26 -4.05
C HIS A 209 -15.15 1.33 -3.67
N SER A 210 -14.33 1.92 -4.52
CA SER A 210 -12.91 2.15 -4.23
C SER A 210 -12.58 3.62 -4.33
N VAL A 211 -11.76 4.09 -3.39
CA VAL A 211 -11.24 5.46 -3.35
C VAL A 211 -9.76 5.44 -3.02
N LEU A 212 -9.05 6.51 -3.37
CA LEU A 212 -7.65 6.68 -3.01
C LEU A 212 -7.56 7.59 -1.79
N LEU A 213 -7.14 7.07 -0.64
CA LEU A 213 -6.87 7.88 0.55
C LEU A 213 -5.63 8.73 0.29
N ILE A 214 -5.75 10.03 0.53
CA ILE A 214 -4.73 11.05 0.22
C ILE A 214 -4.46 11.95 1.43
N GLY A 215 -4.90 11.55 2.62
CA GLY A 215 -4.65 12.30 3.83
C GLY A 215 -5.53 11.85 4.98
N TYR A 216 -5.32 12.47 6.14
CA TYR A 216 -6.15 12.31 7.31
C TYR A 216 -6.10 13.54 8.20
N ARG A 217 -7.08 13.66 9.09
CA ARG A 217 -7.12 14.67 10.15
C ARG A 217 -7.70 14.02 11.40
N ASP A 218 -6.93 14.03 12.47
CA ASP A 218 -7.41 13.68 13.81
C ASP A 218 -8.35 14.78 14.30
N ASP A 219 -9.52 14.37 14.78
CA ASP A 219 -10.64 15.26 15.09
C ASP A 219 -11.57 14.53 16.08
N ALA A 220 -11.51 14.91 17.34
CA ALA A 220 -12.22 14.21 18.42
C ALA A 220 -13.74 14.27 18.29
N ASP A 221 -14.27 15.24 17.54
CA ASP A 221 -15.70 15.41 17.31
C ASP A 221 -16.22 14.50 16.17
N GLN A 222 -15.31 13.89 15.40
CA GLN A 222 -15.65 12.97 14.32
C GLN A 222 -15.75 11.53 14.82
N PRO A 223 -16.70 10.72 14.31
CA PRO A 223 -16.81 9.31 14.67
C PRO A 223 -15.50 8.55 14.45
N GLY A 224 -14.96 7.98 15.53
CA GLY A 224 -13.67 7.27 15.51
C GLY A 224 -12.44 8.15 15.71
N GLY A 225 -12.61 9.44 16.03
CA GLY A 225 -11.52 10.35 16.40
C GLY A 225 -10.81 11.03 15.24
N GLY A 226 -11.42 11.07 14.06
CA GLY A 226 -10.88 11.77 12.90
C GLY A 226 -11.54 11.36 11.59
N VAL A 227 -10.97 11.86 10.49
CA VAL A 227 -11.40 11.58 9.12
C VAL A 227 -10.22 11.22 8.23
N PHE A 228 -10.43 10.29 7.29
CA PHE A 228 -9.58 10.15 6.12
C PHE A 228 -10.04 11.09 5.02
N ILE A 229 -9.10 11.72 4.33
CA ILE A 229 -9.34 12.50 3.10
C ILE A 229 -9.09 11.56 1.93
N PHE A 230 -9.98 11.54 0.94
CA PHE A 230 -9.84 10.66 -0.22
C PHE A 230 -10.19 11.35 -1.54
N ARG A 231 -9.51 10.92 -2.60
CA ARG A 231 -9.82 11.22 -3.99
C ARG A 231 -10.89 10.25 -4.48
N ASN A 232 -12.01 10.79 -4.93
CA ASN A 232 -13.11 10.00 -5.49
C ASN A 232 -13.07 10.02 -7.02
N THR A 233 -13.68 9.01 -7.64
CA THR A 233 -13.92 8.96 -9.09
C THR A 233 -15.39 8.85 -9.47
N ALA A 234 -16.27 8.63 -8.49
CA ALA A 234 -17.70 8.65 -8.70
C ALA A 234 -18.26 10.09 -8.77
N GLY A 235 -19.40 10.26 -9.42
CA GLY A 235 -20.09 11.56 -9.52
C GLY A 235 -19.20 12.64 -10.14
N THR A 236 -19.01 13.74 -9.42
CA THR A 236 -18.17 14.87 -9.85
C THR A 236 -16.66 14.58 -9.75
N GLY A 237 -16.26 13.47 -9.14
CA GLY A 237 -14.85 13.15 -8.86
C GLY A 237 -14.22 14.06 -7.81
N GLN A 238 -15.03 14.77 -7.02
CA GLN A 238 -14.55 15.64 -5.95
C GLN A 238 -13.96 14.82 -4.79
N ASP A 239 -12.94 15.40 -4.15
CA ASP A 239 -12.38 14.85 -2.92
C ASP A 239 -13.43 14.89 -1.81
N GLY A 240 -13.42 13.88 -0.96
CA GLY A 240 -14.32 13.76 0.18
C GLY A 240 -13.58 13.38 1.45
N MET A 241 -14.30 13.41 2.56
CA MET A 241 -13.81 12.94 3.84
C MET A 241 -14.71 11.81 4.36
N MET A 242 -14.12 10.79 5.01
CA MET A 242 -14.88 9.75 5.71
C MET A 242 -14.40 9.64 7.16
N PRO A 243 -15.30 9.49 8.14
CA PRO A 243 -14.90 9.25 9.53
C PRO A 243 -14.04 8.00 9.66
N TYR A 244 -13.11 7.99 10.61
CA TYR A 244 -12.32 6.81 10.93
C TYR A 244 -13.22 5.62 11.30
N ALA A 245 -14.32 5.86 12.02
CA ALA A 245 -15.29 4.81 12.33
C ALA A 245 -15.96 4.22 11.08
N TYR A 246 -16.14 5.02 10.02
CA TYR A 246 -16.67 4.52 8.75
C TYR A 246 -15.68 3.56 8.09
N ALA A 247 -14.43 4.00 7.95
CA ALA A 247 -13.35 3.17 7.42
C ALA A 247 -13.19 1.88 8.24
N GLN A 248 -13.18 1.99 9.57
CA GLN A 248 -13.07 0.85 10.48
C GLN A 248 -14.20 -0.16 10.29
N ALA A 249 -15.44 0.28 10.05
CA ALA A 249 -16.58 -0.61 9.87
C ALA A 249 -16.67 -1.23 8.46
N TYR A 250 -16.24 -0.48 7.42
CA TYR A 250 -16.64 -0.78 6.05
C TYR A 250 -15.51 -0.93 5.03
N MET A 251 -14.26 -0.64 5.37
CA MET A 251 -13.13 -0.88 4.47
C MET A 251 -12.77 -2.37 4.44
N ASN A 252 -12.89 -2.98 3.26
CA ASN A 252 -12.75 -4.42 3.05
C ASN A 252 -11.38 -4.81 2.44
N ASP A 253 -10.64 -3.88 1.86
CA ASP A 253 -9.21 -4.03 1.55
C ASP A 253 -8.48 -2.68 1.57
N ALA A 254 -7.16 -2.74 1.76
CA ALA A 254 -6.29 -1.59 1.73
C ALA A 254 -4.90 -1.98 1.22
N ALA A 255 -4.39 -1.24 0.24
CA ALA A 255 -3.07 -1.45 -0.33
C ALA A 255 -2.42 -0.12 -0.74
N TRP A 256 -1.11 -0.11 -0.92
CA TRP A 256 -0.40 1.07 -1.42
C TRP A 256 0.73 0.64 -2.35
N VAL A 257 1.16 1.56 -3.20
CA VAL A 257 2.21 1.31 -4.20
C VAL A 257 3.42 2.17 -3.88
N ASP A 258 4.55 1.52 -3.70
CA ASP A 258 5.85 2.17 -3.56
C ASP A 258 6.74 1.82 -4.74
N PHE A 259 8.00 2.22 -4.65
CA PHE A 259 9.03 1.68 -5.50
C PHE A 259 10.25 1.31 -4.67
N GLU A 260 11.00 0.32 -5.14
CA GLU A 260 12.28 -0.02 -4.52
C GLU A 260 13.19 1.21 -4.53
N GLY A 261 13.48 1.74 -3.33
CA GLY A 261 14.49 2.77 -3.14
C GLY A 261 15.84 2.21 -3.58
N ARG A 262 16.72 3.05 -4.12
CA ARG A 262 18.13 2.65 -4.32
C ARG A 262 18.81 2.45 -2.95
N SER A 263 18.46 1.43 -2.18
CA SER A 263 19.39 0.85 -1.23
C SER A 263 20.56 0.31 -2.06
N ALA A 264 21.76 0.70 -1.68
CA ALA A 264 22.99 0.43 -2.40
C ALA A 264 22.97 -0.96 -3.01
N ARG A 265 23.20 -1.05 -4.34
CA ARG A 265 23.73 -2.27 -4.93
C ARG A 265 24.90 -2.67 -4.02
N THR A 266 24.71 -3.69 -3.20
CA THR A 266 25.82 -4.38 -2.58
C THR A 266 26.64 -4.83 -3.77
N PHE A 267 27.75 -4.13 -4.01
CA PHE A 267 28.77 -4.61 -4.91
C PHE A 267 29.18 -5.96 -4.33
N HIS A 268 28.63 -7.03 -4.89
CA HIS A 268 29.20 -8.35 -4.72
C HIS A 268 30.53 -8.26 -5.46
N SER A 269 31.59 -7.94 -4.73
CA SER A 269 32.94 -8.11 -5.26
C SER A 269 33.02 -9.55 -5.77
N PRO A 270 33.47 -9.77 -7.02
CA PRO A 270 33.69 -11.13 -7.48
C PRO A 270 34.67 -11.79 -6.51
N ALA A 271 34.27 -12.96 -6.01
CA ALA A 271 35.08 -13.75 -5.10
C ALA A 271 36.50 -13.86 -5.68
N GLN A 272 37.49 -13.45 -4.89
CA GLN A 272 38.89 -13.70 -5.20
C GLN A 272 39.07 -15.22 -5.32
N PRO A 273 39.71 -15.73 -6.38
CA PRO A 273 39.97 -17.15 -6.49
C PRO A 273 40.88 -17.59 -5.35
N GLU A 274 40.50 -18.68 -4.68
CA GLU A 274 41.26 -19.27 -3.57
C GLU A 274 42.71 -19.55 -3.98
N PRO A 275 43.69 -19.35 -3.07
CA PRO A 275 45.07 -19.69 -3.34
C PRO A 275 45.21 -21.22 -3.45
N LYS A 276 45.71 -21.68 -4.59
CA LYS A 276 46.04 -23.11 -4.81
C LYS A 276 47.08 -23.56 -3.79
N SER A 277 46.81 -24.69 -3.14
CA SER A 277 47.77 -25.37 -2.26
C SER A 277 48.99 -25.87 -3.05
N PRO A 278 50.21 -25.70 -2.54
CA PRO A 278 51.40 -26.28 -3.16
C PRO A 278 51.57 -27.70 -2.62
N ASN A 279 51.18 -28.71 -3.40
CA ASN A 279 51.80 -30.04 -3.42
C ASN A 279 51.06 -30.96 -4.38
N GLU A 280 51.51 -31.00 -5.63
CA GLU A 280 51.51 -32.24 -6.43
C GLU A 280 52.66 -32.15 -7.42
N TYR A 281 53.83 -32.59 -6.94
CA TYR A 281 54.99 -32.86 -7.77
C TYR A 281 54.81 -34.25 -8.40
N SER A 282 54.59 -34.30 -9.71
CA SER A 282 54.77 -35.52 -10.50
C SER A 282 56.25 -35.86 -10.64
N PRO A 283 56.64 -37.14 -10.64
CA PRO A 283 57.77 -37.60 -11.42
C PRO A 283 57.29 -38.22 -12.74
N GLY A 284 57.85 -37.72 -13.84
CA GLY A 284 57.59 -38.21 -15.19
C GLY A 284 58.23 -39.56 -15.52
N SER A 285 57.75 -40.15 -16.60
CA SER A 285 58.36 -41.27 -17.35
C SER A 285 57.77 -41.17 -18.77
N SER A 286 58.51 -40.57 -19.70
CA SER A 286 59.41 -41.23 -20.69
C SER A 286 58.68 -41.60 -21.99
N ALA A 287 59.07 -40.92 -23.07
CA ALA A 287 58.81 -41.25 -24.48
C ALA A 287 59.50 -42.58 -24.88
N PRO A 288 59.23 -43.14 -26.07
CA PRO A 288 59.49 -42.51 -27.37
C PRO A 288 58.24 -42.06 -28.16
#